data_AF-A0A847BWC6-F1
#
_entry.id   AF-A0A847BWC6-F1
#
_cell.length_a   1.000
_cell.length_b   1.000
_cell.length_c   1.000
_cell.angle_alpha   90.00
_cell.angle_beta   90.00
_cell.angle_gamma   90.00
#
_symmetry.space_group_name_H-M   'P 1'
#
loop_
_entity.id
_entity.type
_entity.pdbx_description
1 polymer ?
#
loop_
_entity_poly.entity_id
_entity_poly.type
_entity_poly.pdbx_seq_one_letter_code
_entity_poly.pdbx_strand_id
1 'polypeptide(L)'
;MKSQGDIRPGGIPATGAKVGMGVAFFLLLFGLVFLFVVLQEMSPSETGLMALVILFFLGFFGACLAIMVSCRRLIKAGKAAETDSLLEIRMESKGAAEGNRGDFDERLRKLEGLKQDGLITETEYRRKREALLKEDW
;
A
#
# COMPACT_ATOMS: atom_id res chain seq x y z
N MET A 1 -21.69 26.34 13.16
CA MET A 1 -21.14 25.07 13.70
C MET A 1 -19.80 24.84 13.03
N LYS A 2 -18.69 24.89 13.77
CA LYS A 2 -17.33 24.68 13.22
C LYS A 2 -17.13 23.18 13.02
N SER A 3 -17.14 22.72 11.78
CA SER A 3 -16.69 21.36 11.42
C SER A 3 -15.18 21.33 11.61
N GLN A 4 -14.72 20.74 12.70
CA GLN A 4 -13.31 20.44 12.94
C GLN A 4 -13.01 19.13 12.19
N GLY A 5 -12.44 19.24 10.99
CA GLY A 5 -11.89 18.09 10.29
C GLY A 5 -10.58 17.68 10.95
N ASP A 6 -10.54 16.49 11.54
CA ASP A 6 -9.30 15.85 11.99
C ASP A 6 -8.54 15.35 10.76
N ILE A 7 -7.53 16.11 10.33
CA ILE A 7 -6.67 15.72 9.22
C ILE A 7 -5.63 14.76 9.76
N ARG A 8 -5.92 13.46 9.69
CA ARG A 8 -4.90 12.43 9.87
C ARG A 8 -4.04 12.35 8.61
N PRO A 9 -2.71 12.43 8.71
CA PRO A 9 -1.85 12.34 7.54
C PRO A 9 -2.06 10.98 6.86
N GLY A 10 -2.48 11.01 5.59
CA GLY A 10 -2.66 9.82 4.78
C GLY A 10 -1.38 8.98 4.79
N GLY A 11 -1.48 7.75 5.29
CA GLY A 11 -0.37 6.81 5.28
C GLY A 11 0.14 6.60 3.86
N ILE A 12 1.44 6.35 3.70
CA ILE A 12 2.04 6.00 2.41
C ILE A 12 1.20 4.87 1.80
N PRO A 13 0.71 5.00 0.54
CA PRO A 13 -0.11 3.96 -0.08
C PRO A 13 0.63 2.63 -0.04
N ALA A 14 -0.09 1.51 0.15
CA ALA A 14 0.50 0.17 0.19
C ALA A 14 1.40 -0.12 -1.03
N THR A 15 1.13 0.51 -2.17
CA THR A 15 1.98 0.54 -3.36
C THR A 15 3.34 1.18 -3.11
N GLY A 16 3.39 2.35 -2.45
CA GLY A 16 4.63 3.02 -2.06
C GLY A 16 5.45 2.19 -1.07
N ALA A 17 4.81 1.46 -0.17
CA ALA A 17 5.49 0.55 0.77
C ALA A 17 6.15 -0.65 0.06
N LYS A 18 5.50 -1.20 -0.99
CA LYS A 18 6.08 -2.28 -1.82
C LYS A 18 7.27 -1.78 -2.62
N VAL A 19 7.18 -0.59 -3.22
CA VAL A 19 8.29 0.05 -3.94
C VAL A 19 9.45 0.33 -2.99
N GLY A 20 9.19 0.91 -1.82
CA GLY A 20 10.20 1.18 -0.81
C GLY A 20 10.93 -0.09 -0.33
N MET A 21 10.21 -1.21 -0.21
CA MET A 21 10.82 -2.50 0.13
C MET A 21 11.73 -3.02 -1.01
N GLY A 22 11.33 -2.86 -2.26
CA GLY A 22 12.17 -3.20 -3.42
C GLY A 22 13.44 -2.35 -3.49
N VAL A 23 13.31 -1.04 -3.29
CA VAL A 23 14.46 -0.10 -3.25
C VAL A 23 15.42 -0.46 -2.11
N ALA A 24 14.90 -0.70 -0.90
CA ALA A 24 15.74 -1.07 0.25
C ALA A 24 16.51 -2.38 0.02
N PHE A 25 15.87 -3.37 -0.63
CA PHE A 25 16.52 -4.63 -0.98
C PHE A 25 17.65 -4.42 -2.00
N PHE A 26 17.40 -3.64 -3.06
CA PHE A 26 18.42 -3.29 -4.05
C PHE A 26 19.58 -2.53 -3.40
N LEU A 27 19.29 -1.56 -2.51
CA LEU A 27 20.30 -0.79 -1.79
C LEU A 27 21.16 -1.67 -0.89
N LEU A 28 20.57 -2.71 -0.27
CA LEU A 28 21.29 -3.67 0.56
C LEU A 28 22.22 -4.54 -0.28
N LEU A 29 21.75 -5.06 -1.41
CA LEU A 29 22.60 -5.82 -2.35
C LEU A 29 23.75 -4.95 -2.87
N PHE A 30 23.45 -3.73 -3.30
CA PHE A 30 24.46 -2.77 -3.72
C PHE A 30 25.47 -2.50 -2.61
N GLY A 31 25.00 -2.22 -1.39
CA GLY A 31 25.85 -1.97 -0.23
C GLY A 31 26.73 -3.17 0.13
N LEU A 32 26.25 -4.40 -0.06
CA LEU A 32 27.04 -5.62 0.17
C LEU A 32 28.17 -5.76 -0.86
N VAL A 33 27.88 -5.56 -2.14
CA VAL A 33 28.89 -5.57 -3.20
C VAL A 33 29.89 -4.43 -2.99
N PHE A 34 29.41 -3.24 -2.66
CA PHE A 34 30.26 -2.08 -2.42
C PHE A 34 31.15 -2.27 -1.18
N LEU A 35 30.64 -2.84 -0.09
CA LEU A 35 31.45 -3.21 1.07
C LEU A 35 32.58 -4.16 0.67
N PHE A 36 32.28 -5.18 -0.14
CA PHE A 36 33.28 -6.13 -0.61
C PHE A 36 34.40 -5.42 -1.39
N VAL A 37 34.05 -4.55 -2.33
CA VAL A 37 35.02 -3.75 -3.10
C VAL A 37 35.87 -2.87 -2.18
N VAL A 38 35.23 -2.17 -1.24
CA VAL A 38 35.93 -1.30 -0.29
C VAL A 38 36.91 -2.09 0.60
N LEU A 39 36.54 -3.30 1.02
CA LEU A 39 37.42 -4.16 1.82
C LEU A 39 38.63 -4.69 1.04
N GLN A 40 38.51 -4.84 -0.29
CA GLN A 40 39.64 -5.26 -1.13
C GLN A 40 40.69 -4.15 -1.30
N GLU A 41 40.25 -2.90 -1.39
CA GLU A 41 41.14 -1.74 -1.54
C GLU A 41 41.75 -1.28 -0.20
N MET A 42 41.23 -1.77 0.93
CA MET A 42 41.66 -1.30 2.24
C MET A 42 42.97 -1.95 2.69
N SER A 43 43.94 -1.12 3.06
CA SER A 43 45.20 -1.59 3.64
C SER A 43 45.02 -1.97 5.12
N PRO A 44 45.54 -3.13 5.57
CA PRO A 44 45.33 -3.61 6.94
C PRO A 44 46.06 -2.77 8.01
N SER A 45 46.97 -1.87 7.61
CA SER A 45 47.69 -0.97 8.52
C SER A 45 46.86 0.21 9.01
N GLU A 46 45.72 0.49 8.40
CA GLU A 46 44.88 1.65 8.70
C GLU A 46 43.70 1.30 9.62
N THR A 47 44.02 0.87 10.84
CA THR A 47 43.02 0.44 11.84
C THR A 47 41.91 1.46 12.07
N GLY A 48 42.23 2.76 12.06
CA GLY A 48 41.25 3.84 12.23
C GLY A 48 40.26 3.93 11.06
N LEU A 49 40.74 3.81 9.83
CA LEU A 49 39.88 3.82 8.64
C LEU A 49 38.98 2.58 8.61
N MET A 50 39.54 1.41 8.93
CA MET A 50 38.79 0.16 9.02
C MET A 50 37.63 0.26 10.03
N ALA A 51 37.89 0.83 11.21
CA ALA A 51 36.87 1.04 12.23
C ALA A 51 35.75 1.98 11.74
N LEU A 52 36.09 3.08 11.07
CA LEU A 52 35.10 4.01 10.50
C LEU A 52 34.25 3.36 9.40
N VAL A 53 34.87 2.57 8.52
CA VAL A 53 34.16 1.88 7.44
C VAL A 53 33.21 0.82 8.00
N ILE A 54 33.66 0.01 8.96
CA ILE A 54 32.80 -0.98 9.63
C ILE A 54 31.61 -0.28 10.31
N LEU A 55 31.87 0.81 11.06
CA LEU A 55 30.82 1.57 11.73
C LEU A 55 29.80 2.14 10.73
N PHE A 56 30.28 2.70 9.62
CA PHE A 56 29.44 3.24 8.55
C PHE A 56 28.55 2.16 7.94
N PHE A 57 29.11 1.01 7.53
CA PHE A 57 28.33 -0.06 6.94
C PHE A 57 27.39 -0.74 7.94
N LEU A 58 27.77 -0.82 9.22
CA LEU A 58 26.89 -1.28 10.28
C LEU A 58 25.65 -0.38 10.41
N GLY A 59 25.86 0.94 10.38
CA GLY A 59 24.77 1.93 10.35
C GLY A 59 23.93 1.85 9.08
N PHE A 60 24.57 1.71 7.92
CA PHE A 60 23.92 1.59 6.62
C PHE A 60 23.02 0.34 6.53
N PHE A 61 23.53 -0.83 6.91
CA PHE A 61 22.73 -2.06 6.95
C PHE A 61 21.63 -1.96 8.00
N GLY A 62 21.92 -1.37 9.16
CA GLY A 62 20.92 -1.07 10.18
C GLY A 62 19.76 -0.21 9.65
N ALA A 63 20.08 0.86 8.90
CA ALA A 63 19.08 1.71 8.27
C ALA A 63 18.26 0.96 7.20
N CYS A 64 18.91 0.17 6.34
CA CYS A 64 18.21 -0.65 5.34
C CYS A 64 17.23 -1.64 6.00
N LEU A 65 17.66 -2.32 7.07
CA LEU A 65 16.83 -3.23 7.85
C LEU A 65 15.68 -2.50 8.55
N ALA A 66 15.94 -1.33 9.13
CA ALA A 66 14.91 -0.51 9.76
C ALA A 66 13.83 -0.08 8.75
N ILE A 67 14.23 0.33 7.54
CA ILE A 67 13.31 0.66 6.45
C ILE A 67 12.46 -0.56 6.07
N MET A 68 13.08 -1.73 5.87
CA MET A 68 12.36 -2.97 5.56
C MET A 68 11.35 -3.35 6.66
N VAL A 69 11.75 -3.28 7.93
CA VAL A 69 10.86 -3.56 9.07
C VAL A 69 9.72 -2.54 9.12
N SER A 70 10.02 -1.26 8.90
CA SER A 70 9.02 -0.18 8.86
C SER A 70 8.00 -0.40 7.74
N CYS A 71 8.45 -0.69 6.52
CA CYS A 71 7.56 -1.03 5.39
C CYS A 71 6.73 -2.29 5.69
N ARG A 72 7.31 -3.33 6.30
CA ARG A 72 6.56 -4.54 6.71
C ARG A 72 5.49 -4.24 7.76
N ARG A 73 5.82 -3.42 8.77
CA ARG A 73 4.85 -2.98 9.80
C ARG A 73 3.73 -2.17 9.17
N LEU A 74 4.06 -1.28 8.24
CA LEU A 74 3.09 -0.47 7.52
C LEU A 74 2.15 -1.34 6.66
N ILE A 75 2.68 -2.30 5.91
CA ILE A 75 1.87 -3.24 5.11
C ILE A 75 0.99 -4.11 6.01
N LYS A 76 1.52 -4.59 7.14
CA LYS A 76 0.74 -5.41 8.09
C LYS A 76 -0.38 -4.59 8.76
N ALA A 77 -0.11 -3.33 9.11
CA ALA A 77 -1.11 -2.42 9.66
C ALA A 77 -2.17 -2.03 8.62
N GLY A 78 -1.77 -1.78 7.37
CA GLY A 78 -2.68 -1.49 6.25
C GLY A 78 -3.55 -2.69 5.87
N LYS A 79 -3.02 -3.92 5.94
CA LYS A 79 -3.83 -5.14 5.75
C LYS A 79 -4.86 -5.39 6.85
N ALA A 80 -4.64 -4.87 8.05
CA ALA A 80 -5.63 -4.92 9.13
C ALA A 80 -6.74 -3.86 8.97
N ALA A 81 -6.48 -2.83 8.16
CA ALA A 81 -7.41 -1.75 7.82
C ALA A 81 -7.94 -1.96 6.39
N GLU A 82 -8.50 -3.14 6.11
CA GLU A 82 -9.04 -3.51 4.80
C GLU A 82 -10.29 -2.67 4.48
N THR A 83 -10.06 -1.44 4.03
CA THR A 83 -10.97 -0.61 3.26
C THR A 83 -10.09 0.18 2.31
N ASP A 84 -10.09 -0.26 1.05
CA ASP A 84 -9.34 0.30 -0.05
C ASP A 84 -9.87 1.70 -0.40
N SER A 85 -9.52 2.69 0.42
CA SER A 85 -9.80 4.09 0.11
C SER A 85 -8.63 4.97 0.51
N LEU A 86 -7.99 5.54 -0.52
CA LEU A 86 -6.97 6.59 -0.42
C LEU A 86 -7.54 7.93 0.09
N LEU A 87 -8.82 7.97 0.46
CA LEU A 87 -9.53 9.13 0.94
C LEU A 87 -10.69 8.67 1.83
N GLU A 88 -10.43 8.40 3.11
CA GLU A 88 -11.51 8.35 4.09
C GLU A 88 -11.91 9.79 4.44
N ILE A 89 -12.57 10.49 3.50
CA ILE A 89 -13.52 11.52 3.91
C ILE A 89 -14.68 10.73 4.52
N ARG A 90 -14.58 10.49 5.82
CA ARG A 90 -15.73 10.10 6.62
C ARG A 90 -16.64 11.33 6.69
N MET A 91 -17.43 11.56 5.63
CA MET A 91 -18.70 12.22 5.86
C MET A 91 -19.44 11.28 6.80
N GLU A 92 -19.68 11.71 8.03
CA GLU A 92 -20.65 11.04 8.89
C GLU A 92 -22.02 11.11 8.20
N SER A 93 -22.28 10.18 7.28
CA SER A 93 -23.63 9.80 6.94
C SER A 93 -24.10 8.91 8.07
N LYS A 94 -24.83 9.54 8.98
CA LYS A 94 -25.58 8.92 10.07
C LYS A 94 -26.44 7.77 9.52
N GLY A 95 -25.93 6.54 9.57
CA GLY A 95 -26.65 5.37 9.05
C GLY A 95 -25.83 4.08 8.94
N ALA A 96 -25.01 3.75 9.94
CA ALA A 96 -24.30 2.47 9.98
C ALA A 96 -25.24 1.34 10.44
N ALA A 97 -26.03 0.79 9.50
CA ALA A 97 -26.72 -0.49 9.64
C ALA A 97 -27.19 -1.03 8.27
N GLU A 98 -26.33 -1.14 7.24
CA GLU A 98 -26.74 -1.74 5.95
C GLU A 98 -25.53 -2.24 5.13
N GLY A 99 -24.72 -3.12 5.71
CA GLY A 99 -23.50 -3.67 5.10
C GLY A 99 -23.69 -4.61 3.89
N ASN A 100 -24.93 -4.85 3.43
CA ASN A 100 -25.19 -5.71 2.26
C ASN A 100 -26.02 -5.03 1.15
N ARG A 101 -26.80 -3.98 1.49
CA ARG A 101 -27.59 -3.23 0.50
C ARG A 101 -26.78 -2.19 -0.28
N GLY A 102 -25.75 -1.60 0.35
CA GLY A 102 -24.91 -0.60 -0.32
C GLY A 102 -24.15 -1.17 -1.53
N ASP A 103 -23.67 -2.40 -1.44
CA ASP A 103 -22.94 -3.07 -2.53
C ASP A 103 -23.89 -3.49 -3.66
N PHE A 104 -25.13 -3.87 -3.35
CA PHE A 104 -26.16 -4.16 -4.36
C PHE A 104 -26.54 -2.93 -5.19
N ASP A 105 -26.83 -1.80 -4.53
CA ASP A 105 -27.21 -0.56 -5.21
C ASP A 105 -26.08 -0.02 -6.10
N GLU A 106 -24.83 -0.13 -5.64
CA GLU A 106 -23.66 0.27 -6.40
C GLU A 106 -23.45 -0.61 -7.65
N ARG A 107 -23.60 -1.94 -7.50
CA ARG A 107 -23.52 -2.89 -8.63
C ARG A 107 -24.62 -2.66 -9.65
N LEU A 108 -25.85 -2.35 -9.21
CA LEU A 108 -26.97 -2.07 -10.09
C LEU A 108 -26.75 -0.78 -10.89
N ARG A 109 -26.25 0.27 -10.24
CA ARG A 109 -25.93 1.55 -10.89
C ARG A 109 -24.81 1.40 -11.93
N LYS A 110 -23.79 0.59 -11.64
CA LYS A 110 -22.71 0.28 -12.59
C LYS A 110 -23.20 -0.51 -13.80
N LEU A 111 -24.13 -1.45 -13.60
CA LEU A 111 -24.75 -2.21 -14.68
C LEU A 111 -25.59 -1.30 -15.61
N GLU A 112 -26.29 -0.31 -15.04
CA GLU A 112 -27.03 0.68 -15.82
C GLU A 112 -26.11 1.57 -16.67
N GLY A 113 -24.97 1.99 -16.12
CA GLY A 113 -23.95 2.75 -16.86
C GLY A 113 -23.44 1.98 -18.08
N LEU A 114 -23.10 0.69 -17.90
CA LEU A 114 -22.61 -0.16 -19.00
C LEU A 114 -23.63 -0.33 -20.13
N LYS A 115 -24.93 -0.33 -19.82
CA LYS A 115 -26.00 -0.36 -20.83
C LYS A 115 -26.09 0.98 -21.56
N GLN A 116 -26.07 2.10 -20.84
CA GLN A 116 -26.13 3.44 -21.44
C GLN A 116 -24.93 3.71 -22.36
N ASP A 117 -23.75 3.20 -21.99
CA ASP A 117 -22.54 3.31 -22.80
C ASP A 117 -22.53 2.36 -24.02
N GLY A 118 -23.56 1.53 -24.19
CA GLY A 118 -23.66 0.56 -25.30
C GLY A 118 -22.65 -0.58 -25.23
N LEU A 119 -21.98 -0.78 -24.08
CA LEU A 119 -20.94 -1.79 -23.87
C LEU A 119 -21.52 -3.20 -23.67
N ILE A 120 -22.79 -3.29 -23.28
CA ILE A 120 -23.49 -4.57 -23.10
C ILE A 120 -24.79 -4.56 -23.90
N THR A 121 -25.15 -5.73 -24.42
CA THR A 121 -26.42 -5.91 -25.13
C THR A 121 -27.60 -5.97 -24.14
N GLU A 122 -28.81 -5.64 -24.60
CA GLU A 122 -30.04 -5.69 -23.77
C GLU A 122 -30.27 -7.08 -23.15
N THR A 123 -29.90 -8.12 -23.90
CA THR A 123 -29.96 -9.52 -23.44
C THR A 123 -28.99 -9.80 -22.30
N GLU A 124 -27.78 -9.24 -22.32
CA GLU A 124 -26.78 -9.42 -21.27
C GLU A 124 -27.11 -8.59 -20.03
N TYR A 125 -27.63 -7.38 -20.22
CA TYR A 125 -28.14 -6.54 -19.15
C TYR A 125 -29.23 -7.26 -18.36
N ARG A 126 -30.25 -7.80 -19.04
CA ARG A 126 -31.34 -8.53 -18.38
C ARG A 126 -30.84 -9.74 -17.60
N ARG A 127 -29.98 -10.56 -18.21
CA ARG A 127 -29.43 -11.75 -17.54
C ARG A 127 -28.64 -11.40 -16.27
N LYS A 128 -27.81 -10.36 -16.32
CA LYS A 128 -27.03 -9.92 -15.15
C LYS A 128 -27.90 -9.28 -14.08
N ARG A 129 -28.91 -8.48 -14.46
CA ARG A 129 -29.87 -7.89 -13.53
C ARG A 129 -30.68 -8.96 -12.79
N GLU A 130 -31.12 -9.99 -13.50
CA GLU A 130 -31.82 -11.14 -12.89
C GLU A 130 -30.90 -11.96 -11.97
N ALA A 131 -29.61 -12.08 -12.30
CA ALA A 131 -28.63 -12.74 -11.42
C ALA A 131 -28.37 -11.93 -10.14
N LEU A 132 -28.20 -10.61 -10.24
CA LEU A 132 -28.04 -9.71 -9.11
C LEU A 132 -29.26 -9.74 -8.18
N LEU A 133 -30.48 -9.80 -8.74
CA LEU A 133 -31.72 -9.89 -7.96
C LEU A 133 -31.93 -11.25 -7.28
N LYS A 134 -31.20 -12.30 -7.69
CA LYS A 134 -31.26 -13.66 -7.11
C LYS A 134 -30.18 -13.93 -6.07
N GLU A 135 -29.16 -13.09 -5.96
CA GLU A 135 -28.26 -13.13 -4.82
C GLU A 135 -29.06 -12.68 -3.59
N ASP A 136 -29.32 -13.60 -2.67
CA ASP A 136 -29.98 -13.30 -1.39
C ASP A 136 -29.17 -12.22 -0.65
N TRP A 137 -29.82 -11.07 -0.43
CA TRP A 137 -29.29 -9.91 0.27
C TRP A 137 -29.54 -9.98 1.79
#